data_AF-A0A099LDK5-F1
#
_entry.id   AF-A0A099LDK5-F1
#
_cell.length_a   1.000
_cell.length_b   1.000
_cell.length_c   1.000
_cell.angle_alpha   90.00
_cell.angle_beta   90.00
_cell.angle_gamma   90.00
#
_symmetry.space_group_name_H-M   'P 1'
#
loop_
_entity.id
_entity.type
_entity.pdbx_description
1 polymer ?
#
loop_
_entity_poly.entity_id
_entity_poly.type
_entity_poly.pdbx_seq_one_letter_code
_entity_poly.pdbx_strand_id
1 'polypeptide(L)'
;MKTTNLTLIQTLNNILRNAYSMNGFHRSFVWSDTQIQSFFTDLCIGVPIGTITTIDSGSAQLEHISTNLPFPKRNAPVLVIDGVQRLCSLAFGFLDLDPNRKVYFDLKQMFFSTTGNDSNYVVILNPDDPIFDGEEGLRYIELNTVMNDFHSIFRAKLYLESAKIGADEWVQLIARITLLFENLRTVTIPFTELKNNHSLNSIKNAYVRLNTLT
;
A
#
# COMPACT_ATOMS: atom_id res chain seq x y z
N MET A 1 19.75 -17.24 -4.35
CA MET A 1 18.71 -16.38 -3.83
C MET A 1 19.40 -15.11 -3.35
N LYS A 2 18.96 -13.94 -3.81
CA LYS A 2 19.50 -12.64 -3.41
C LYS A 2 18.35 -11.83 -2.84
N THR A 3 18.54 -11.20 -1.69
CA THR A 3 17.53 -10.31 -1.10
C THR A 3 18.03 -8.88 -1.17
N THR A 4 17.18 -7.96 -1.65
CA THR A 4 17.44 -6.52 -1.66
C THR A 4 16.28 -5.81 -0.97
N ASN A 5 16.58 -4.86 -0.09
CA ASN A 5 15.56 -4.04 0.53
C ASN A 5 15.36 -2.78 -0.32
N LEU A 6 14.13 -2.55 -0.78
CA LEU A 6 13.74 -1.34 -1.49
C LEU A 6 12.94 -0.45 -0.55
N THR A 7 13.14 0.86 -0.60
CA THR A 7 12.23 1.78 0.09
C THR A 7 10.84 1.75 -0.56
N LEU A 8 9.83 2.23 0.17
CA LEU A 8 8.49 2.44 -0.40
C LEU A 8 8.55 3.27 -1.68
N ILE A 9 9.26 4.40 -1.68
CA ILE A 9 9.42 5.27 -2.86
C ILE A 9 10.07 4.53 -4.03
N GLN A 10 11.14 3.76 -3.78
CA GLN A 10 11.78 2.96 -4.83
C GLN A 10 10.82 1.93 -5.42
N THR A 11 10.04 1.28 -4.56
CA THR A 11 9.05 0.28 -4.98
C THR A 11 7.94 0.91 -5.82
N LEU A 12 7.40 2.06 -5.39
CA LEU A 12 6.38 2.82 -6.13
C LEU A 12 6.91 3.31 -7.48
N ASN A 13 8.17 3.76 -7.54
CA ASN A 13 8.81 4.15 -8.80
C ASN A 13 9.01 2.95 -9.74
N ASN A 14 9.40 1.79 -9.22
CA ASN A 14 9.52 0.57 -10.01
C ASN A 14 8.16 0.12 -10.54
N ILE A 15 7.10 0.29 -9.74
CA ILE A 15 5.72 0.12 -10.19
C ILE A 15 5.43 1.09 -11.34
N LEU A 16 5.55 2.41 -11.15
CA LEU A 16 5.27 3.39 -12.22
C LEU A 16 6.06 3.15 -13.52
N ARG A 17 7.28 2.62 -13.42
CA ARG A 17 8.15 2.28 -14.57
C ARG A 17 7.83 0.94 -15.24
N ASN A 18 6.79 0.22 -14.82
CA ASN A 18 6.48 -1.12 -15.33
C ASN A 18 7.63 -2.12 -15.15
N ALA A 19 8.32 -2.09 -14.00
CA ALA A 19 9.44 -3.01 -13.73
C ALA A 19 9.00 -4.44 -13.40
N TYR A 20 7.75 -4.61 -12.96
CA TYR A 20 7.20 -5.89 -12.50
C TYR A 20 6.19 -6.46 -13.50
N SER A 21 6.05 -7.77 -13.59
CA SER A 21 5.01 -8.49 -14.33
C SER A 21 4.36 -9.56 -13.44
N MET A 22 3.14 -9.95 -13.79
CA MET A 22 2.43 -11.10 -13.22
C MET A 22 2.33 -12.22 -14.27
N ASN A 23 2.22 -13.48 -13.82
CA ASN A 23 2.08 -14.62 -14.72
C ASN A 23 0.61 -15.01 -14.96
N GLY A 24 0.42 -15.83 -15.99
CA GLY A 24 -0.80 -16.56 -16.37
C GLY A 24 -1.53 -17.36 -15.28
N PHE A 25 -0.91 -17.56 -14.11
CA PHE A 25 -1.45 -18.40 -13.04
C PHE A 25 -1.78 -17.63 -11.75
N HIS A 26 -1.50 -16.32 -11.67
CA HIS A 26 -1.88 -15.50 -10.53
C HIS A 26 -3.39 -15.25 -10.51
N ARG A 27 -3.99 -15.28 -9.31
CA ARG A 27 -5.34 -14.72 -9.15
C ARG A 27 -5.31 -13.21 -9.35
N SER A 28 -6.44 -12.64 -9.80
CA SER A 28 -6.66 -11.19 -9.78
C SER A 28 -6.50 -10.62 -8.36
N PHE A 29 -6.48 -9.29 -8.24
CA PHE A 29 -6.57 -8.67 -6.92
C PHE A 29 -7.91 -8.98 -6.28
N VAL A 30 -7.85 -9.55 -5.09
CA VAL A 30 -9.00 -10.07 -4.36
C VAL A 30 -9.03 -9.60 -2.91
N TRP A 31 -8.06 -8.77 -2.49
CA TRP A 31 -8.12 -8.19 -1.15
C TRP A 31 -9.33 -7.29 -1.00
N SER A 32 -10.13 -7.56 0.03
CA SER A 32 -11.26 -6.72 0.42
C SER A 32 -10.78 -5.41 1.04
N ASP A 33 -11.69 -4.44 1.14
CA ASP A 33 -11.38 -3.15 1.77
C ASP A 33 -10.85 -3.32 3.21
N THR A 34 -11.40 -4.27 3.98
CA THR A 34 -10.90 -4.59 5.32
C THR A 34 -9.46 -5.11 5.32
N GLN A 35 -9.08 -5.93 4.33
CA GLN A 35 -7.71 -6.44 4.21
C GLN A 35 -6.74 -5.32 3.83
N ILE A 36 -7.17 -4.42 2.94
CA ILE A 36 -6.38 -3.25 2.54
C ILE A 36 -6.21 -2.27 3.72
N GLN A 37 -7.27 -2.02 4.49
CA GLN A 37 -7.22 -1.19 5.70
C GLN A 37 -6.24 -1.78 6.72
N SER A 38 -6.39 -3.07 7.06
CA SER A 38 -5.47 -3.76 7.98
C SER A 38 -4.02 -3.67 7.50
N PHE A 39 -3.78 -3.89 6.20
CA PHE A 39 -2.45 -3.80 5.62
C PHE A 39 -1.82 -2.43 5.81
N PHE A 40 -2.56 -1.34 5.58
CA PHE A 40 -2.03 0.00 5.78
C PHE A 40 -1.91 0.38 7.25
N THR A 41 -2.82 -0.08 8.12
CA THR A 41 -2.67 0.06 9.58
C THR A 41 -1.36 -0.59 10.04
N ASP A 42 -1.11 -1.83 9.62
CA ASP A 42 0.11 -2.59 9.94
C ASP A 42 1.37 -1.82 9.53
N LEU A 43 1.39 -1.28 8.30
CA LEU A 43 2.50 -0.45 7.82
C LEU A 43 2.71 0.81 8.67
N CYS A 44 1.63 1.47 9.10
CA CYS A 44 1.71 2.69 9.92
C CYS A 44 2.30 2.42 11.31
N ILE A 45 2.00 1.26 11.90
CA ILE A 45 2.53 0.87 13.22
C ILE A 45 3.90 0.18 13.12
N GLY A 46 4.49 0.10 11.92
CA GLY A 46 5.83 -0.44 11.71
C GLY A 46 5.91 -1.96 11.55
N VAL A 47 4.78 -2.64 11.31
CA VAL A 47 4.78 -4.08 10.99
C VAL A 47 5.39 -4.28 9.59
N PRO A 48 6.37 -5.19 9.45
CA PRO A 48 6.97 -5.47 8.15
C PRO A 48 5.96 -6.03 7.15
N ILE A 49 5.97 -5.50 5.94
CA ILE A 49 5.15 -5.94 4.79
C ILE A 49 5.33 -7.42 4.40
N GLY A 50 6.41 -8.05 4.84
CA GLY A 50 6.83 -9.38 4.38
C GLY A 50 7.49 -9.33 3.01
N THR A 51 8.12 -10.43 2.63
CA THR A 51 8.96 -10.49 1.42
C THR A 51 8.13 -10.55 0.15
N ILE A 52 8.54 -9.77 -0.85
CA ILE A 52 8.10 -9.92 -2.25
C ILE A 52 9.06 -10.87 -2.94
N THR A 53 8.57 -12.01 -3.42
CA THR A 53 9.43 -12.98 -4.13
C THR A 53 9.35 -12.71 -5.62
N THR A 54 10.50 -12.61 -6.28
CA THR A 54 10.58 -12.34 -7.72
C THR A 54 11.51 -13.32 -8.43
N ILE A 55 11.41 -13.35 -9.75
CA ILE A 55 12.37 -13.99 -10.64
C ILE A 55 12.61 -13.06 -11.84
N ASP A 56 13.84 -12.98 -12.31
CA ASP A 56 14.14 -12.35 -13.60
C ASP A 56 13.35 -13.10 -14.68
N SER A 57 12.47 -12.40 -15.39
CA SER A 57 11.65 -13.03 -16.43
C SER A 57 12.49 -13.42 -17.66
N GLY A 58 13.71 -12.89 -17.80
CA GLY A 58 14.50 -13.01 -19.02
C GLY A 58 13.68 -12.66 -20.25
N SER A 59 13.87 -13.42 -21.33
CA SER A 59 13.06 -13.37 -22.55
C SER A 59 11.81 -14.28 -22.53
N ALA A 60 11.50 -14.90 -21.38
CA ALA A 60 10.37 -15.82 -21.29
C ALA A 60 9.05 -15.03 -21.36
N GLN A 61 8.40 -15.08 -22.52
CA GLN A 61 7.06 -14.57 -22.71
C GLN A 61 6.09 -15.45 -21.92
N LEU A 62 5.72 -15.02 -20.72
CA LEU A 62 4.71 -15.69 -19.93
C LEU A 62 3.33 -15.32 -20.46
N GLU A 63 2.48 -16.34 -20.67
CA GLU A 63 1.10 -16.14 -21.09
C GLU A 63 0.34 -15.24 -20.11
N HIS A 64 -0.52 -14.41 -20.68
CA HIS A 64 -1.15 -13.26 -20.07
C HIS A 64 -2.39 -13.63 -19.24
N ILE A 65 -2.61 -12.95 -18.11
CA ILE A 65 -3.95 -12.79 -17.53
C ILE A 65 -4.35 -11.33 -17.64
N SER A 66 -5.58 -11.11 -18.11
CA SER A 66 -6.30 -9.86 -17.88
C SER A 66 -6.61 -9.76 -16.38
N THR A 67 -5.76 -9.11 -15.60
CA THR A 67 -6.13 -8.75 -14.23
C THR A 67 -6.94 -7.45 -14.27
N ASN A 68 -8.02 -7.38 -13.49
CA ASN A 68 -8.78 -6.13 -13.25
C ASN A 68 -8.00 -5.14 -12.37
N LEU A 69 -6.67 -5.18 -12.44
CA LEU A 69 -5.75 -4.40 -11.65
C LEU A 69 -5.11 -3.31 -12.52
N PRO A 70 -4.84 -2.13 -11.97
CA PRO A 70 -4.15 -1.07 -12.70
C PRO A 70 -2.65 -1.32 -12.90
N PHE A 71 -2.10 -2.41 -12.37
CA PHE A 71 -0.67 -2.73 -12.46
C PHE A 71 -0.36 -4.18 -12.02
N PRO A 72 0.69 -4.87 -12.53
CA PRO A 72 1.59 -4.57 -13.65
C PRO A 72 1.18 -5.10 -15.03
N LYS A 73 1.65 -4.42 -16.08
CA LYS A 73 1.40 -4.73 -17.51
C LYS A 73 2.40 -5.77 -18.10
N ARG A 74 2.16 -6.17 -19.35
CA ARG A 74 2.90 -7.18 -20.16
C ARG A 74 4.42 -6.92 -20.23
N ASN A 75 5.20 -8.01 -20.27
CA ASN A 75 6.63 -8.05 -20.64
C ASN A 75 7.63 -7.27 -19.77
N ALA A 76 7.29 -7.00 -18.51
CA ALA A 76 8.26 -6.40 -17.59
C ALA A 76 9.37 -7.40 -17.21
N PRO A 77 10.61 -6.91 -16.96
CA PRO A 77 11.79 -7.75 -16.75
C PRO A 77 11.78 -8.58 -15.46
N VAL A 78 10.90 -8.28 -14.51
CA VAL A 78 10.84 -8.97 -13.22
C VAL A 78 9.46 -9.57 -13.01
N LEU A 79 9.38 -10.89 -12.97
CA LEU A 79 8.13 -11.58 -12.63
C LEU A 79 7.98 -11.68 -11.11
N VAL A 80 6.84 -11.24 -10.60
CA VAL A 80 6.47 -11.40 -9.18
C VAL A 80 5.91 -12.80 -8.96
N ILE A 81 6.46 -13.59 -8.06
CA ILE A 81 5.98 -14.94 -7.72
C ILE A 81 5.02 -14.89 -6.54
N ASP A 82 5.39 -14.16 -5.49
CA ASP A 82 4.62 -14.00 -4.25
C ASP A 82 4.61 -12.53 -3.81
N GLY A 83 3.58 -12.14 -3.06
CA GLY A 83 3.39 -10.77 -2.59
C GLY A 83 2.63 -9.87 -3.56
N VAL A 84 2.00 -10.45 -4.58
CA VAL A 84 1.20 -9.73 -5.58
C VAL A 84 0.17 -8.81 -4.94
N GLN A 85 -0.62 -9.31 -3.97
CA GLN A 85 -1.67 -8.53 -3.32
C GLN A 85 -1.11 -7.34 -2.52
N ARG A 86 0.08 -7.50 -1.93
CA ARG A 86 0.79 -6.42 -1.20
C ARG A 86 1.26 -5.33 -2.15
N LEU A 87 1.90 -5.70 -3.27
CA LEU A 87 2.29 -4.74 -4.31
C LEU A 87 1.09 -4.00 -4.90
N CYS A 88 -0.01 -4.72 -5.14
CA CYS A 88 -1.24 -4.11 -5.64
C CYS A 88 -1.84 -3.14 -4.63
N SER A 89 -1.82 -3.48 -3.35
CA SER A 89 -2.31 -2.60 -2.29
C SER A 89 -1.48 -1.33 -2.19
N LEU A 90 -0.14 -1.43 -2.24
CA LEU A 90 0.73 -0.25 -2.30
C LEU A 90 0.42 0.63 -3.52
N ALA A 91 0.27 0.01 -4.71
CA ALA A 91 -0.08 0.74 -5.92
C ALA A 91 -1.45 1.43 -5.80
N PHE A 92 -2.46 0.71 -5.30
CA PHE A 92 -3.80 1.22 -5.05
C PHE A 92 -3.79 2.43 -4.11
N GLY A 93 -3.10 2.32 -2.96
CA GLY A 93 -3.11 3.37 -1.94
C GLY A 93 -2.27 4.60 -2.28
N PHE A 94 -1.17 4.46 -3.04
CA PHE A 94 -0.22 5.55 -3.26
C PHE A 94 -0.21 6.13 -4.68
N LEU A 95 -0.75 5.44 -5.68
CA LEU A 95 -0.62 5.85 -7.09
C LEU A 95 -1.93 6.30 -7.74
N ASP A 96 -2.99 6.47 -6.95
CA ASP A 96 -4.28 7.01 -7.40
C ASP A 96 -4.86 6.27 -8.62
N LEU A 97 -4.86 4.94 -8.53
CA LEU A 97 -5.15 4.07 -9.67
C LEU A 97 -6.62 3.60 -9.75
N ASP A 98 -7.43 3.88 -8.73
CA ASP A 98 -8.86 3.58 -8.70
C ASP A 98 -9.64 4.90 -8.53
N PRO A 99 -10.45 5.32 -9.51
CA PRO A 99 -11.15 6.60 -9.46
C PRO A 99 -12.27 6.62 -8.41
N ASN A 100 -12.78 5.45 -7.99
CA ASN A 100 -13.94 5.35 -7.11
C ASN A 100 -13.57 5.01 -5.67
N ARG A 101 -12.29 4.72 -5.39
CA ARG A 101 -11.85 4.30 -4.07
C ARG A 101 -10.45 4.81 -3.79
N LYS A 102 -10.30 5.51 -2.68
CA LYS A 102 -9.03 6.01 -2.18
C LYS A 102 -8.88 5.65 -0.70
N VAL A 103 -7.63 5.56 -0.26
CA VAL A 103 -7.29 5.29 1.13
C VAL A 103 -7.08 6.60 1.87
N TYR A 104 -7.74 6.76 3.02
CA TYR A 104 -7.64 7.94 3.86
C TYR A 104 -7.32 7.58 5.30
N PHE A 105 -6.69 8.52 5.99
CA PHE A 105 -6.61 8.58 7.45
C PHE A 105 -7.75 9.42 7.99
N ASP A 106 -8.58 8.83 8.86
CA ASP A 106 -9.60 9.55 9.63
C ASP A 106 -8.98 10.13 10.90
N LEU A 107 -8.72 11.43 10.88
CA LEU A 107 -8.11 12.17 11.99
C LEU A 107 -8.92 12.11 13.28
N LYS A 108 -10.26 12.03 13.17
CA LYS A 108 -11.14 11.88 14.32
C LYS A 108 -10.89 10.54 14.99
N GLN A 109 -10.85 9.46 14.21
CA GLN A 109 -10.58 8.12 14.74
C GLN A 109 -9.14 7.97 15.24
N MET A 110 -8.16 8.59 14.58
CA MET A 110 -6.78 8.64 15.08
C MET A 110 -6.69 9.30 16.45
N PHE A 111 -7.52 10.31 16.71
CA PHE A 111 -7.54 11.00 17.99
C PHE A 111 -8.27 10.17 19.08
N PHE A 112 -9.48 9.67 18.79
CA PHE A 112 -10.33 8.99 19.77
C PHE A 112 -10.02 7.50 19.96
N SER A 113 -9.14 6.90 19.13
CA SER A 113 -8.60 5.56 19.34
C SER A 113 -7.76 5.53 20.62
N THR A 114 -8.37 5.05 21.70
CA THR A 114 -7.75 4.92 23.04
C THR A 114 -6.85 3.69 23.15
N THR A 115 -6.94 2.76 22.21
CA THR A 115 -6.06 1.60 22.12
C THR A 115 -5.23 1.69 20.84
N GLY A 116 -3.89 1.58 20.96
CA GLY A 116 -2.97 1.70 19.83
C GLY A 116 -3.13 0.64 18.72
N ASN A 117 -4.10 -0.27 18.86
CA ASN A 117 -4.40 -1.36 17.93
C ASN A 117 -5.68 -1.15 17.11
N ASP A 118 -6.45 -0.08 17.30
CA ASP A 118 -7.67 0.13 16.50
C ASP A 118 -7.29 0.54 15.06
N SER A 119 -7.56 -0.33 14.09
CA SER A 119 -7.36 -0.08 12.65
C SER A 119 -8.41 0.86 12.04
N ASN A 120 -9.38 1.32 12.83
CA ASN A 120 -10.54 2.10 12.40
C ASN A 120 -10.18 3.49 11.84
N TYR A 121 -8.92 3.92 11.95
CA TYR A 121 -8.46 5.18 11.42
C TYR A 121 -7.97 5.12 9.97
N VAL A 122 -7.77 3.93 9.41
CA VAL A 122 -7.55 3.78 7.97
C VAL A 122 -8.88 3.40 7.33
N VAL A 123 -9.35 4.23 6.41
CA VAL A 123 -10.64 4.03 5.74
C VAL A 123 -10.47 4.06 4.23
N ILE A 124 -11.41 3.42 3.52
CA ILE A 124 -11.49 3.46 2.06
C ILE A 124 -12.80 4.13 1.71
N LEU A 125 -12.72 5.22 0.96
CA LEU A 125 -13.86 6.07 0.64
C LEU A 125 -13.87 6.39 -0.86
N ASN A 126 -15.06 6.69 -1.38
CA ASN A 126 -15.19 7.25 -2.72
C ASN A 126 -14.86 8.75 -2.67
N PRO A 127 -13.91 9.25 -3.47
CA PRO A 127 -13.56 10.69 -3.48
C PRO A 127 -14.75 11.63 -3.78
N ASP A 128 -15.78 11.12 -4.46
CA ASP A 128 -16.99 11.89 -4.79
C ASP A 128 -18.08 11.79 -3.71
N ASP A 129 -17.77 11.20 -2.54
CA ASP A 129 -18.71 11.11 -1.43
C ASP A 129 -19.01 12.50 -0.83
N PRO A 130 -20.29 12.87 -0.59
CA PRO A 130 -20.66 14.15 0.02
C PRO A 130 -20.01 14.43 1.37
N ILE A 131 -19.44 13.43 2.04
CA ILE A 131 -18.66 13.63 3.28
C ILE A 131 -17.46 14.55 3.09
N PHE A 132 -16.97 14.69 1.85
CA PHE A 132 -15.90 15.61 1.49
C PHE A 132 -16.40 17.06 1.30
N ASP A 133 -17.72 17.28 1.28
CA ASP A 133 -18.31 18.61 1.20
C ASP A 133 -18.29 19.29 2.58
N GLY A 134 -17.49 20.35 2.73
CA GLY A 134 -17.45 21.19 3.93
C GLY A 134 -16.39 20.80 4.96
N GLU A 135 -16.62 21.18 6.22
CA GLU A 135 -15.63 21.04 7.29
C GLU A 135 -15.37 19.57 7.67
N GLU A 136 -16.35 18.68 7.52
CA GLU A 136 -16.19 17.26 7.84
C GLU A 136 -15.14 16.59 6.94
N GLY A 137 -15.03 17.03 5.68
CA GLY A 137 -14.02 16.54 4.74
C GLY A 137 -12.58 16.84 5.18
N LEU A 138 -12.37 17.86 6.03
CA LEU A 138 -11.04 18.20 6.56
C LEU A 138 -10.47 17.10 7.45
N ARG A 139 -11.32 16.24 8.02
CA ARG A 139 -10.89 15.14 8.89
C ARG A 139 -10.12 14.05 8.17
N TYR A 140 -10.13 14.05 6.83
CA TYR A 140 -9.52 13.00 6.02
C TYR A 140 -8.22 13.46 5.37
N ILE A 141 -7.16 12.67 5.58
CA ILE A 141 -5.88 12.84 4.87
C ILE A 141 -5.72 11.67 3.90
N GLU A 142 -5.62 11.95 2.60
CA GLU A 142 -5.39 10.91 1.60
C GLU A 142 -3.99 10.29 1.75
N LEU A 143 -3.89 8.97 1.69
CA LEU A 143 -2.65 8.22 1.93
C LEU A 143 -1.50 8.65 1.01
N ASN A 144 -1.77 8.93 -0.27
CA ASN A 144 -0.74 9.35 -1.21
C ASN A 144 -0.08 10.69 -0.85
N THR A 145 -0.75 11.53 -0.06
CA THR A 145 -0.22 12.82 0.40
C THR A 145 0.70 12.70 1.61
N VAL A 146 0.75 11.54 2.26
CA VAL A 146 1.60 11.28 3.43
C VAL A 146 3.08 11.43 3.11
N MET A 147 3.47 11.21 1.86
CA MET A 147 4.84 11.42 1.40
C MET A 147 5.25 12.91 1.37
N ASN A 148 4.31 13.83 1.61
CA ASN A 148 4.52 15.26 1.72
C ASN A 148 4.11 15.76 3.12
N ASP A 149 5.10 15.95 3.99
CA ASP A 149 4.92 16.39 5.38
C ASP A 149 4.09 17.66 5.51
N PHE A 150 4.36 18.64 4.64
CA PHE A 150 3.69 19.93 4.69
C PHE A 150 2.19 19.79 4.44
N HIS A 151 1.79 19.00 3.43
CA HIS A 151 0.38 18.78 3.12
C HIS A 151 -0.35 18.12 4.28
N SER A 152 0.25 17.06 4.83
CA SER A 152 -0.29 16.27 5.92
C SER A 152 -0.51 17.11 7.19
N ILE A 153 0.51 17.88 7.60
CA ILE A 153 0.45 18.74 8.80
C ILE A 153 -0.54 19.88 8.59
N PHE A 154 -0.54 20.51 7.41
CA PHE A 154 -1.47 21.60 7.10
C PHE A 154 -2.93 21.13 7.15
N ARG A 155 -3.23 19.96 6.57
CA ARG A 155 -4.56 19.35 6.65
C ARG A 155 -4.98 19.06 8.09
N ALA A 156 -4.09 18.46 8.89
CA ALA A 156 -4.37 18.20 10.29
C ALA A 156 -4.68 19.49 11.07
N LYS A 157 -3.94 20.57 10.80
CA LYS A 157 -4.19 21.88 11.39
C LYS A 157 -5.58 22.42 11.04
N LEU A 158 -5.98 22.39 9.77
CA LEU A 158 -7.29 22.87 9.32
C LEU A 158 -8.43 22.11 10.01
N TYR A 159 -8.32 20.79 10.11
CA TYR A 159 -9.31 19.97 10.81
C TYR A 159 -9.44 20.37 12.28
N LEU A 160 -8.33 20.48 12.99
CA LEU A 160 -8.32 20.81 14.42
C LEU A 160 -8.93 22.19 14.69
N GLU A 161 -8.64 23.18 13.84
CA GLU A 161 -9.24 24.52 13.91
C GLU A 161 -10.77 24.47 13.70
N SER A 162 -11.24 23.71 12.71
CA SER A 162 -12.69 23.54 12.45
C SER A 162 -13.41 22.79 13.59
N ALA A 163 -12.76 21.77 14.14
CA ALA A 163 -13.32 20.93 15.21
C ALA A 163 -13.25 21.58 16.60
N LYS A 164 -12.64 22.78 16.71
CA LYS A 164 -12.46 23.52 17.98
C LYS A 164 -11.76 22.67 19.06
N ILE A 165 -10.79 21.88 18.65
CA ILE A 165 -10.03 21.00 19.53
C ILE A 165 -9.00 21.83 20.32
N GLY A 166 -8.82 21.50 21.60
CA GLY A 166 -7.90 22.20 22.51
C GLY A 166 -6.41 22.00 22.18
N ALA A 167 -5.56 22.80 22.82
CA ALA A 167 -4.12 22.81 22.56
C ALA A 167 -3.42 21.50 22.98
N ASP A 168 -3.87 20.87 24.06
CA ASP A 168 -3.28 19.62 24.54
C ASP A 168 -3.61 18.45 23.60
N GLU A 169 -4.86 18.41 23.13
CA GLU A 169 -5.33 17.47 22.12
C GLU A 169 -4.62 17.67 20.78
N TRP A 170 -4.32 18.92 20.40
CA TRP A 170 -3.51 19.24 19.22
C TRP A 170 -2.12 18.60 19.29
N VAL A 171 -1.43 18.72 20.43
CA VAL A 171 -0.08 18.13 20.60
C VAL A 171 -0.14 16.61 20.44
N GLN A 172 -1.14 15.96 21.03
CA GLN A 172 -1.29 14.50 20.96
C GLN A 172 -1.56 14.01 19.54
N LEU A 173 -2.47 14.67 18.82
CA LEU A 173 -2.78 14.28 17.44
C LEU A 173 -1.57 14.48 16.51
N ILE A 174 -0.89 15.63 16.60
CA ILE A 174 0.29 15.91 15.78
C ILE A 174 1.42 14.93 16.07
N ALA A 175 1.67 14.58 17.34
CA ALA A 175 2.66 13.58 17.70
C ALA A 175 2.31 12.21 17.08
N ARG A 176 1.04 11.79 17.15
CA ARG A 176 0.58 10.52 16.57
C ARG A 176 0.69 10.51 15.04
N ILE A 177 0.25 11.57 14.36
CA ILE A 177 0.36 11.71 12.90
C ILE A 177 1.83 11.64 12.48
N THR A 178 2.69 12.41 13.15
CA THR A 178 4.13 12.45 12.84
C THR A 178 4.73 11.06 12.97
N LEU A 179 4.47 10.35 14.07
CA LEU A 179 4.98 8.99 14.28
C LEU A 179 4.53 8.02 13.18
N LEU A 180 3.22 7.93 12.91
CA LEU A 180 2.69 6.97 11.93
C LEU A 180 3.15 7.28 10.51
N PHE A 181 3.26 8.57 10.16
CA PHE A 181 3.64 8.97 8.81
C PHE A 181 5.14 8.82 8.59
N GLU A 182 5.97 9.05 9.61
CA GLU A 182 7.40 8.71 9.56
C GLU A 182 7.63 7.20 9.38
N ASN A 183 6.86 6.36 10.09
CA ASN A 183 6.92 4.91 9.90
C ASN A 183 6.63 4.54 8.44
N LEU A 184 5.58 5.11 7.84
CA LEU A 184 5.25 4.88 6.42
C LEU A 184 6.37 5.32 5.47
N ARG A 185 6.96 6.50 5.69
CA ARG A 185 8.03 7.04 4.84
C ARG A 185 9.30 6.20 4.91
N THR A 186 9.54 5.55 6.04
CA THR A 186 10.73 4.73 6.28
C THR A 186 10.53 3.24 5.98
N VAL A 187 9.32 2.84 5.53
CA VAL A 187 9.05 1.45 5.12
C VAL A 187 10.08 0.96 4.11
N THR A 188 10.66 -0.19 4.42
CA THR A 188 11.49 -0.97 3.49
C THR A 188 10.82 -2.31 3.20
N ILE A 189 10.88 -2.70 1.93
CA ILE A 189 10.20 -3.85 1.37
C ILE A 189 11.28 -4.83 0.93
N PRO A 190 11.39 -6.02 1.55
CA PRO A 190 12.34 -7.02 1.13
C PRO A 190 11.90 -7.67 -0.18
N PHE A 191 12.77 -7.62 -1.18
CA PHE A 191 12.59 -8.32 -2.45
C PHE A 191 13.57 -9.50 -2.51
N THR A 192 13.05 -10.72 -2.60
CA THR A 192 13.86 -11.93 -2.74
C THR A 192 13.81 -12.46 -4.15
N GLU A 193 14.94 -12.38 -4.84
CA GLU A 193 15.13 -12.86 -6.21
C GLU A 193 15.56 -14.33 -6.22
N LEU A 194 14.77 -15.15 -6.90
CA LEU A 194 15.08 -16.55 -7.22
C LEU A 194 16.01 -16.60 -8.43
N LYS A 195 16.96 -17.54 -8.45
CA LYS A 195 17.90 -17.68 -9.58
C LYS A 195 17.17 -18.20 -10.82
N ASN A 196 17.45 -17.62 -12.00
CA ASN A 196 16.75 -17.91 -13.26
C ASN A 196 17.18 -19.22 -13.97
N ASN A 197 17.34 -20.32 -13.23
CA ASN A 197 17.69 -21.63 -13.82
C ASN A 197 16.45 -22.53 -14.00
N HIS A 198 15.25 -21.93 -14.07
CA HIS A 198 14.00 -22.61 -13.80
C HIS A 198 13.09 -22.59 -15.02
N SER A 199 12.64 -23.77 -15.45
CA SER A 199 11.59 -23.90 -16.48
C SER A 199 10.29 -23.23 -16.01
N LEU A 200 9.40 -22.89 -16.95
CA LEU A 200 8.08 -22.34 -16.65
C LEU A 200 7.27 -23.24 -15.68
N ASN A 201 7.45 -24.56 -15.78
CA ASN A 201 6.88 -25.53 -14.83
C ASN A 201 7.49 -25.41 -13.43
N SER A 202 8.80 -25.14 -13.32
CA SER A 202 9.47 -24.89 -12.04
C SER A 202 8.96 -23.61 -11.38
N ILE A 203 8.71 -22.55 -12.17
CA ILE A 203 8.10 -21.30 -11.70
C ILE A 203 6.68 -21.55 -11.19
N LYS A 204 5.86 -22.29 -11.95
CA LYS A 204 4.50 -22.67 -11.54
C LYS A 204 4.50 -23.50 -10.26
N ASN A 205 5.41 -24.47 -10.13
CA ASN A 205 5.55 -25.28 -8.92
C ASN A 205 5.99 -24.45 -7.71
N ALA A 206 6.89 -23.48 -7.90
CA ALA A 206 7.27 -22.54 -6.85
C ALA A 206 6.08 -21.69 -6.42
N TYR A 207 5.30 -21.17 -7.37
CA TYR A 207 4.07 -20.42 -7.09
C TYR A 207 3.07 -21.24 -6.26
N VAL A 208 2.75 -22.46 -6.71
CA VAL A 208 1.83 -23.36 -6.00
C VAL A 208 2.34 -23.63 -4.59
N ARG A 209 3.60 -24.05 -4.43
CA ARG A 209 4.17 -24.33 -3.10
C ARG A 209 4.07 -23.15 -2.15
N LEU A 210 4.33 -21.93 -2.62
CA LEU A 210 4.27 -20.73 -1.79
C LEU A 210 2.84 -20.31 -1.44
N ASN A 211 1.86 -20.62 -2.27
CA ASN A 211 0.49 -20.13 -2.14
C ASN A 211 -0.55 -21.20 -1.75
N THR A 212 -0.17 -22.48 -1.63
CA THR A 212 -1.03 -23.56 -1.12
C THR A 212 -0.60 -24.10 0.24
N LEU A 213 0.47 -23.57 0.86
CA LEU A 213 0.91 -23.93 2.22
C LEU A 213 0.25 -23.09 3.32
N THR A 214 -0.90 -22.48 3.02
CA THR A 214 -1.78 -21.73 3.92
C THR A 214 -3.18 -22.26 3.81
#